data_AF-A0A317SWA8-F1
#
_entry.id   AF-A0A317SWA8-F1
#
_cell.length_a   1.000
_cell.length_b   1.000
_cell.length_c   1.000
_cell.angle_alpha   90.00
_cell.angle_beta   90.00
_cell.angle_gamma   90.00
#
_symmetry.space_group_name_H-M   'P 1'
#
loop_
_entity.id
_entity.type
_entity.pdbx_description
1 polymer ?
#
loop_
_entity_poly.entity_id
_entity_poly.type
_entity_poly.pdbx_seq_one_letter_code
_entity_poly.pdbx_strand_id
1 'polypeptide(L)'
;MANPYPNRYSQHFRQPSASGPSGMGGSQQSPALVARINEKKQELENLQALRDLSAGLASQMQQLEEKLGTLADGTEAVAAVLSNWHNVLRAIAMASSKIPKPKDPEADDNPFAPKEADENEGLRKDENGVPMPQTLVRIPVLPQSSK
;
A
#
# COMPACT_ATOMS: atom_id res chain seq x y z
N MET A 1 -44.23 2.36 -29.88
CA MET A 1 -43.18 1.52 -30.50
C MET A 1 -42.67 0.57 -29.42
N ALA A 2 -43.20 -0.65 -29.36
CA ALA A 2 -42.86 -1.63 -28.35
C ALA A 2 -42.20 -2.83 -29.04
N ASN A 3 -40.94 -3.10 -28.73
CA ASN A 3 -40.23 -4.29 -29.18
C ASN A 3 -40.59 -5.47 -28.26
N PRO A 4 -41.21 -6.55 -28.76
CA PRO A 4 -41.35 -7.76 -27.99
C PRO A 4 -40.03 -8.55 -28.08
N TYR A 5 -39.34 -8.72 -26.96
CA TYR A 5 -38.25 -9.70 -26.86
C TYR A 5 -38.85 -11.10 -27.01
N PRO A 6 -38.42 -11.93 -27.99
CA PRO A 6 -38.81 -13.33 -27.98
C PRO A 6 -38.00 -14.03 -26.89
N ASN A 7 -38.69 -14.35 -25.80
CA ASN A 7 -38.25 -15.26 -24.76
C ASN A 7 -37.96 -16.63 -25.38
N ARG A 8 -36.70 -16.91 -25.75
CA ARG A 8 -36.26 -18.23 -26.18
C ARG A 8 -35.67 -18.97 -25.00
N TYR A 9 -36.54 -19.58 -24.20
CA TYR A 9 -36.15 -20.75 -23.41
C TYR A 9 -35.50 -21.76 -24.38
N SER A 10 -34.22 -22.02 -24.14
CA SER A 10 -33.40 -22.97 -24.88
C SER A 10 -33.94 -24.39 -24.68
N GLN A 11 -34.88 -24.78 -25.54
CA GLN A 11 -35.32 -26.15 -25.72
C GLN A 11 -34.29 -26.83 -26.64
N HIS A 12 -33.44 -27.61 -26.00
CA HIS A 12 -32.48 -28.55 -26.56
C HIS A 12 -33.18 -29.57 -27.48
N PHE A 13 -33.36 -29.22 -28.75
CA PHE A 13 -33.75 -30.17 -29.79
C PHE A 13 -32.55 -31.05 -30.14
N ARG A 14 -32.36 -32.13 -29.38
CA ARG A 14 -31.61 -33.29 -29.85
C ARG A 14 -32.49 -34.01 -30.88
N GLN A 15 -32.30 -33.73 -32.17
CA GLN A 15 -32.93 -34.53 -33.22
C GLN A 15 -32.36 -35.95 -33.22
N PRO A 16 -33.18 -37.01 -33.14
CA PRO A 16 -32.73 -38.35 -33.47
C PRO A 16 -32.73 -38.52 -35.00
N SER A 17 -31.63 -39.06 -35.52
CA SER A 17 -31.44 -39.41 -36.92
C SER A 17 -32.44 -40.49 -37.33
N ALA A 18 -33.29 -40.20 -38.33
CA ALA A 18 -34.02 -41.21 -39.09
C ALA A 18 -33.51 -41.18 -40.52
N SER A 19 -32.78 -42.23 -40.87
CA SER A 19 -32.21 -42.53 -42.18
C SER A 19 -33.30 -42.75 -43.24
N GLY A 20 -33.26 -41.96 -44.31
CA GLY A 20 -33.99 -42.20 -45.56
C GLY A 20 -33.07 -41.94 -46.76
N PRO A 21 -33.00 -42.83 -47.77
CA PRO A 21 -32.05 -42.69 -48.87
C PRO A 21 -32.70 -41.90 -50.00
N SER A 22 -32.36 -40.62 -50.12
CA SER A 22 -32.72 -39.82 -51.29
C SER A 22 -31.72 -38.71 -51.55
N GLY A 23 -31.07 -38.78 -52.71
CA GLY A 23 -30.84 -37.60 -53.53
C GLY A 23 -29.54 -36.85 -53.31
N MET A 24 -28.59 -37.12 -54.21
CA MET A 24 -27.61 -36.15 -54.71
C MET A 24 -28.27 -34.76 -54.87
N GLY A 25 -27.91 -33.80 -54.03
CA GLY A 25 -28.49 -32.45 -54.05
C GLY A 25 -27.58 -31.46 -53.39
N GLY A 26 -26.94 -30.61 -54.19
CA GLY A 26 -25.97 -29.62 -53.74
C GLY A 26 -26.53 -28.71 -52.65
N SER A 27 -25.71 -28.46 -51.63
CA SER A 27 -25.44 -27.16 -50.98
C SER A 27 -26.58 -26.13 -50.83
N GLN A 28 -27.83 -26.54 -50.72
CA GLN A 28 -28.94 -25.65 -50.35
C GLN A 28 -28.95 -25.50 -48.83
N GLN A 29 -28.05 -24.66 -48.32
CA GLN A 29 -28.13 -24.20 -46.94
C GLN A 29 -29.50 -23.53 -46.74
N SER A 30 -30.31 -24.09 -45.84
CA SER A 30 -31.65 -23.58 -45.58
C SER A 30 -31.57 -22.11 -45.12
N PRO A 31 -32.43 -21.19 -45.62
CA PRO A 31 -32.36 -19.76 -45.28
C PRO A 31 -32.45 -19.48 -43.76
N ALA A 32 -33.10 -20.37 -43.00
CA ALA A 32 -33.13 -20.32 -41.54
C ALA A 32 -31.76 -20.56 -40.88
N LEU A 33 -30.89 -21.38 -41.50
CA LEU A 33 -29.53 -21.62 -41.00
C LEU A 33 -28.63 -20.41 -41.25
N VAL A 34 -28.77 -19.76 -42.41
CA VAL A 34 -28.04 -18.52 -42.73
C VAL A 34 -28.40 -17.40 -41.76
N ALA A 35 -29.69 -17.26 -41.42
CA ALA A 35 -30.14 -16.30 -40.41
C ALA A 35 -29.51 -16.55 -39.03
N ARG A 36 -29.47 -17.82 -38.56
CA ARG A 36 -28.81 -18.19 -37.30
C ARG A 36 -27.31 -17.95 -37.32
N ILE A 37 -26.64 -18.19 -38.45
CA ILE A 37 -25.21 -17.92 -38.60
C ILE A 37 -24.93 -16.42 -38.45
N ASN A 38 -25.75 -15.56 -39.06
CA ASN A 38 -25.59 -14.11 -38.94
C ASN A 38 -25.84 -13.63 -37.50
N GLU A 39 -26.87 -14.16 -36.82
CA GLU A 39 -27.12 -13.88 -35.41
C GLU A 39 -25.93 -14.29 -34.52
N LYS A 40 -25.37 -15.49 -34.73
CA LYS A 40 -24.21 -15.97 -33.98
C LYS A 40 -22.93 -15.18 -34.26
N LYS A 41 -22.73 -14.70 -35.49
CA LYS A 41 -21.60 -13.82 -35.82
C LYS A 41 -21.71 -12.50 -35.06
N GLN A 42 -22.90 -11.92 -34.98
CA GLN A 42 -23.14 -10.68 -34.24
C GLN A 42 -22.96 -10.88 -32.72
N GLU A 43 -23.42 -12.01 -32.17
CA GLU A 43 -23.17 -12.36 -30.77
C GLU A 43 -21.67 -12.50 -30.48
N LEU A 44 -20.92 -13.13 -31.40
CA LEU A 44 -19.48 -13.31 -31.26
C LEU A 44 -18.74 -11.97 -31.27
N GLU A 45 -19.10 -11.07 -32.19
CA GLU A 45 -18.53 -9.71 -32.23
C GLU A 45 -18.77 -8.97 -30.91
N ASN A 46 -19.98 -9.05 -30.35
CA ASN A 46 -20.28 -8.46 -29.05
C ASN A 46 -19.42 -9.07 -27.93
N LEU A 47 -19.22 -10.39 -27.94
CA LEU A 47 -18.37 -11.08 -26.95
C LEU A 47 -16.89 -10.70 -27.10
N GLN A 48 -16.40 -10.49 -28.32
CA GLN A 48 -15.04 -10.00 -28.57
C GLN A 48 -14.86 -8.59 -28.00
N ALA A 49 -15.81 -7.69 -28.26
CA ALA A 49 -15.77 -6.34 -27.71
C ALA A 49 -15.77 -6.36 -26.17
N LEU A 50 -16.60 -7.20 -25.54
CA LEU A 50 -16.60 -7.37 -24.09
C LEU A 50 -15.28 -7.92 -23.54
N ARG A 51 -14.68 -8.89 -24.24
CA ARG A 51 -13.38 -9.45 -23.86
C ARG A 51 -12.27 -8.40 -23.95
N ASP A 52 -12.25 -7.60 -25.01
CA ASP A 52 -11.24 -6.55 -25.19
C ASP A 52 -11.42 -5.41 -24.18
N LEU A 53 -12.67 -5.03 -23.87
CA LEU A 53 -12.98 -4.10 -22.79
C LEU A 53 -12.53 -4.64 -21.42
N SER A 54 -12.77 -5.94 -21.15
CA SER A 54 -12.33 -6.58 -19.91
C SER A 54 -10.81 -6.65 -19.80
N ALA A 55 -10.11 -6.88 -20.91
CA ALA A 55 -8.65 -6.80 -20.97
C ALA A 55 -8.13 -5.37 -20.71
N GLY A 56 -8.82 -4.37 -21.27
CA GLY A 56 -8.53 -2.96 -21.00
C GLY A 56 -8.73 -2.59 -19.52
N LEU A 57 -9.82 -3.06 -18.91
CA LEU A 57 -10.09 -2.86 -17.48
C LEU A 57 -9.01 -3.50 -16.60
N ALA A 58 -8.58 -4.73 -16.92
CA ALA A 58 -7.51 -5.40 -16.20
C ALA A 58 -6.19 -4.59 -16.25
N SER A 59 -5.85 -4.04 -17.42
CA SER A 59 -4.69 -3.15 -17.56
C SER A 59 -4.81 -1.89 -16.69
N GLN A 60 -6.01 -1.29 -16.63
CA GLN A 60 -6.25 -0.13 -15.75
C GLN A 60 -6.14 -0.48 -14.27
N MET A 61 -6.58 -1.67 -13.85
CA MET A 61 -6.41 -2.14 -12.47
C MET A 61 -4.93 -2.32 -12.11
N GLN A 62 -4.11 -2.82 -13.05
CA GLN A 62 -2.67 -2.95 -12.83
C GLN A 62 -1.97 -1.58 -12.75
N GLN A 63 -2.36 -0.61 -13.57
CA GLN A 63 -1.86 0.76 -13.45
C GLN A 63 -2.30 1.43 -12.14
N LEU A 64 -3.52 1.14 -11.67
CA LEU A 64 -4.00 1.64 -10.40
C LEU A 64 -3.20 1.06 -9.23
N GLU A 65 -2.89 -0.23 -9.27
CA GLU A 65 -2.03 -0.91 -8.29
C GLU A 65 -0.64 -0.24 -8.20
N GLU A 66 0.00 0.03 -9.33
CA GLU A 66 1.31 0.71 -9.36
C GLU A 66 1.25 2.11 -8.74
N LYS A 67 0.18 2.86 -9.03
CA LYS A 67 -0.05 4.18 -8.43
C LYS A 67 -0.32 4.10 -6.93
N LEU A 68 -1.05 3.08 -6.47
CA LEU A 68 -1.26 2.83 -5.05
C LEU A 68 0.05 2.45 -4.35
N GLY A 69 0.91 1.66 -4.99
CA GLY A 69 2.26 1.37 -4.49
C GLY A 69 3.08 2.63 -4.32
N THR A 70 3.13 3.48 -5.34
CA THR A 70 3.85 4.77 -5.28
C THR A 70 3.32 5.68 -4.16
N LEU A 71 1.99 5.69 -3.94
CA LEU A 71 1.38 6.47 -2.86
C LEU A 71 1.74 5.88 -1.48
N ALA A 72 1.74 4.56 -1.34
CA ALA A 72 2.14 3.88 -0.12
C ALA A 72 3.60 4.22 0.24
N ASP A 73 4.53 4.08 -0.71
CA ASP A 73 5.94 4.43 -0.52
C ASP A 73 6.13 5.91 -0.14
N GLY A 74 5.37 6.80 -0.79
CA GLY A 74 5.37 8.23 -0.46
C GLY A 74 4.91 8.51 0.98
N THR A 75 3.87 7.81 1.45
CA THR A 75 3.39 7.96 2.83
C THR A 75 4.36 7.39 3.86
N GLU A 76 5.07 6.30 3.54
CA GLU A 76 6.16 5.79 4.38
C GLU A 76 7.30 6.81 4.52
N ALA A 77 7.71 7.43 3.40
CA ALA A 77 8.72 8.47 3.41
C ALA A 77 8.33 9.67 4.29
N VAL A 78 7.07 10.11 4.21
CA VAL A 78 6.54 11.19 5.07
C VAL A 78 6.52 10.75 6.54
N ALA A 79 6.12 9.52 6.85
CA ALA A 79 6.14 8.99 8.21
C ALA A 79 7.56 8.96 8.79
N ALA A 80 8.57 8.59 8.00
CA ALA A 80 9.98 8.63 8.40
C ALA A 80 10.45 10.06 8.72
N VAL A 81 10.08 11.03 7.89
CA VAL A 81 10.38 12.45 8.13
C VAL A 81 9.71 12.92 9.43
N LEU A 82 8.42 12.65 9.63
CA LEU A 82 7.71 13.04 10.85
C LEU A 82 8.33 12.40 12.11
N SER A 83 8.74 11.12 12.04
CA SER A 83 9.43 10.44 13.13
C SER A 83 10.78 11.09 13.45
N ASN A 84 11.53 11.50 12.42
CA ASN A 84 12.77 12.25 12.61
C ASN A 84 12.51 13.61 13.29
N TRP A 85 11.58 14.40 12.77
CA TRP A 85 11.23 15.71 13.36
C TRP A 85 10.72 15.59 14.80
N HIS A 86 9.96 14.53 15.12
CA HIS A 86 9.53 14.24 16.48
C HIS A 86 10.72 14.02 17.43
N ASN A 87 11.76 13.32 16.98
CA ASN A 87 12.98 13.12 17.77
C ASN A 87 13.76 14.44 17.96
N VAL A 88 13.89 15.25 16.91
CA VAL A 88 14.56 16.57 16.98
C VAL A 88 13.84 17.49 17.95
N LEU A 89 12.51 17.63 17.83
CA LEU A 89 11.72 18.49 18.71
C LEU A 89 11.75 18.01 20.16
N ARG A 90 11.72 16.69 20.40
CA ARG A 90 11.90 16.13 21.76
C ARG A 90 13.27 16.45 22.33
N ALA A 91 14.34 16.31 21.54
CA ALA A 91 15.70 16.61 21.99
C ALA A 91 15.84 18.09 22.37
N ILE A 92 15.28 18.99 21.57
CA ILE A 92 15.24 20.43 21.88
C ILE A 92 14.43 20.69 23.15
N ALA A 93 13.27 20.07 23.32
CA ALA A 93 12.44 20.25 24.52
C ALA A 93 13.15 19.76 25.80
N MET A 94 13.82 18.61 25.75
CA MET A 94 14.62 18.08 26.87
C MET A 94 15.83 18.97 27.18
N ALA A 95 16.46 19.59 26.18
CA ALA A 95 17.54 20.53 26.40
C ALA A 95 17.04 21.88 26.96
N SER A 96 15.93 22.40 26.43
CA SER A 96 15.35 23.69 26.81
C SER A 96 14.77 23.69 28.24
N SER A 97 14.19 22.57 28.67
CA SER A 97 13.61 22.42 30.02
C SER A 97 14.64 22.22 31.14
N LYS A 98 15.91 21.96 30.81
CA LYS A 98 16.97 21.60 31.77
C LYS A 98 17.93 22.74 32.10
N ILE A 99 17.49 23.99 32.05
CA ILE A 99 18.25 25.12 32.63
C ILE A 99 18.32 24.89 34.15
N PRO A 100 19.50 24.55 34.72
CA PRO A 100 19.60 24.31 36.16
C PRO A 100 19.31 25.59 36.91
N LYS A 101 18.45 25.52 37.93
CA LYS A 101 18.32 26.62 38.90
C LYS A 101 19.64 26.71 39.67
N PRO A 102 20.25 27.91 39.81
CA PRO A 102 21.48 28.07 40.57
C PRO A 102 21.30 27.53 42.00
N LYS A 103 22.31 26.82 42.50
CA LYS A 103 22.35 26.27 43.86
C LYS A 103 22.31 27.43 44.86
N ASP A 104 21.30 27.45 45.75
CA ASP A 104 21.23 28.43 46.82
C ASP A 104 22.44 28.24 47.75
N PRO A 105 23.28 29.26 47.96
CA PRO A 105 24.54 29.14 48.70
C PRO A 105 24.33 28.91 50.21
N GLU A 106 23.10 28.97 50.73
CA GLU A 106 22.81 28.94 52.17
C GLU A 106 22.64 27.53 52.77
N ALA A 107 22.64 26.46 51.95
CA ALA A 107 22.35 25.10 52.41
C ALA A 107 23.60 24.21 52.66
N ASP A 108 24.80 24.61 52.23
CA ASP A 108 26.01 23.74 52.26
C ASP A 108 26.83 23.83 53.56
N ASP A 109 26.56 24.79 54.45
CA ASP A 109 27.40 25.08 55.63
C ASP A 109 26.94 24.42 56.95
N ASN A 110 26.08 23.38 56.88
CA ASN A 110 25.60 22.68 58.07
C ASN A 110 26.34 21.34 58.28
N PRO A 111 27.38 21.27 59.14
CA PRO A 111 28.23 20.09 59.32
C PRO A 111 27.54 18.87 59.97
N PHE A 112 26.26 19.01 60.36
CA PHE A 112 25.44 17.95 60.95
C PHE A 112 24.33 17.42 60.03
N ALA A 113 24.20 17.93 58.80
CA ALA A 113 23.26 17.38 57.84
C ALA A 113 23.73 15.98 57.37
N PRO A 114 22.85 14.96 57.33
CA PRO A 114 23.17 13.69 56.70
C PRO A 114 23.66 13.93 55.28
N LYS A 115 24.91 13.55 54.98
CA LYS A 115 25.41 13.56 53.61
C LYS A 115 24.64 12.51 52.83
N GLU A 116 23.65 12.93 52.07
CA GLU A 116 23.06 12.07 51.05
C GLU A 116 24.19 11.65 50.11
N ALA A 117 24.34 10.34 49.89
CA ALA A 117 25.36 9.82 49.01
C ALA A 117 25.14 10.42 47.62
N ASP A 118 26.08 11.26 47.16
CA ASP A 118 26.03 11.87 45.83
C ASP A 118 26.14 10.73 44.81
N GLU A 119 25.00 10.34 44.26
CA GLU A 119 24.86 9.34 43.20
C GLU A 119 25.65 9.69 41.92
N ASN A 120 26.24 10.90 41.85
CA ASN A 120 27.15 11.35 40.81
C ASN A 120 28.64 11.42 41.24
N GLU A 121 29.04 10.79 42.34
CA GLU A 121 30.47 10.65 42.68
C GLU A 121 31.24 9.97 41.54
N GLY A 122 32.16 10.71 40.90
CA GLY A 122 33.00 10.24 39.79
C GLY A 122 32.63 10.79 38.41
N LEU A 123 31.52 11.52 38.26
CA LEU A 123 31.23 12.24 37.02
C LEU A 123 32.08 13.52 36.92
N ARG A 124 32.53 13.84 35.71
CA ARG A 124 33.22 15.11 35.44
C ARG A 124 32.25 16.25 35.73
N LYS A 125 32.57 17.12 36.69
CA LYS A 125 31.76 18.29 37.06
C LYS A 125 32.26 19.54 36.32
N ASP A 126 31.37 20.47 35.99
CA ASP A 126 31.75 21.78 35.45
C ASP A 126 32.27 22.72 36.55
N GLU A 127 32.62 23.96 36.19
CA GLU A 127 33.10 25.00 37.12
C GLU A 127 32.08 25.36 38.22
N ASN A 128 30.80 25.01 38.01
CA ASN A 128 29.70 25.23 38.95
C ASN A 128 29.35 23.95 39.74
N GLY A 129 30.15 22.89 39.62
CA GLY A 129 29.93 21.62 40.31
C GLY A 129 28.84 20.73 39.70
N VAL A 130 28.30 21.08 38.53
CA VAL A 130 27.23 20.34 37.86
C VAL A 130 27.84 19.16 37.07
N PRO A 131 27.35 17.92 37.26
CA PRO A 131 27.86 16.76 36.51
C PRO A 131 27.61 16.92 35.01
N MET A 132 28.68 16.82 34.22
CA MET A 132 28.63 16.89 32.76
C MET A 132 27.98 15.62 32.19
N PRO A 133 27.08 15.76 31.20
CA PRO A 133 26.48 14.61 30.54
C PRO A 133 27.52 13.84 29.70
N GLN A 134 27.33 12.53 29.59
CA GLN A 134 28.11 11.69 28.68
C GLN A 134 27.75 11.98 27.21
N THR A 135 28.71 11.91 26.30
CA THR A 135 28.55 12.30 24.88
C THR A 135 28.20 11.15 23.93
N LEU A 136 27.74 10.01 24.46
CA LEU A 136 27.43 8.84 23.63
C LEU A 136 26.20 9.11 22.76
N VAL A 137 26.38 8.98 21.44
CA VAL A 137 25.32 9.12 20.44
C VAL A 137 25.32 7.93 19.48
N ARG A 138 24.16 7.61 18.90
CA ARG A 138 24.02 6.54 17.91
C ARG A 138 24.23 7.11 16.51
N ILE A 139 25.25 6.64 15.80
CA ILE A 139 25.50 6.98 14.40
C ILE A 139 25.29 5.72 13.57
N PRO A 140 24.31 5.69 12.64
CA PRO A 140 24.12 4.56 11.73
C PRO A 140 25.37 4.34 10.88
N VAL A 141 25.84 3.10 10.79
CA VAL A 141 26.87 2.68 9.83
C VAL A 141 26.19 2.11 8.59
N LEU A 142 26.52 2.61 7.40
CA LEU A 142 26.05 2.02 6.16
C LEU A 142 26.71 0.65 5.96
N PRO A 143 25.97 -0.38 5.50
CA PRO A 143 26.56 -1.67 5.19
C PRO A 143 27.62 -1.50 4.10
N GLN A 144 28.86 -1.86 4.39
CA GLN A 144 29.96 -1.85 3.42
C GLN A 144 29.63 -2.84 2.31
N SER A 145 29.54 -2.41 1.05
CA SER A 145 29.48 -3.37 -0.05
C SER A 145 30.83 -4.09 -0.13
N SER A 146 30.85 -5.39 0.17
CA SER A 146 32.06 -6.18 -0.06
C SER A 146 32.27 -6.25 -1.57
N LYS A 147 33.40 -5.72 -2.04
CA LYS A 147 33.90 -5.94 -3.39
C LYS A 147 34.21 -7.42 -3.62
#